data_AF-A0A8J2TFL1-F1
#
_entry.id   AF-A0A8J2TFL1-F1
#
_cell.length_a   1.000
_cell.length_b   1.000
_cell.length_c   1.000
_cell.angle_alpha   90.00
_cell.angle_beta   90.00
_cell.angle_gamma   90.00
#
_symmetry.space_group_name_H-M   'P 1'
#
loop_
_entity.id
_entity.type
_entity.pdbx_description
1 polymer ?
#
loop_
_entity_poly.entity_id
_entity_poly.type
_entity_poly.pdbx_seq_one_letter_code
_entity_poly.pdbx_strand_id
1 'polypeptide(L)'
;MQGVIDTKMKMGDYQGAIPHLEKLSQMYPDNPQVLQPLAQAYAMTKNVAGVTKVKGQLEKMLIQNPDDPRILQAVAQMRLVVNDLAGGIEIMERLAKIYPQDEKLKQAIAMLKQEQNKQLSPDMLQPIPTPNK
;
A
#
# COMPACT_ATOMS: atom_id res chain seq x y z
N MET A 1 12.64 -3.14 21.84
CA MET A 1 11.91 -3.84 20.75
C MET A 1 11.92 -3.06 19.44
N GLN A 2 11.73 -1.73 19.43
CA GLN A 2 11.75 -0.92 18.19
C GLN A 2 13.05 -1.04 17.37
N GLY A 3 14.23 -1.04 18.02
CA GLY A 3 15.49 -1.14 17.28
C GLY A 3 15.67 -2.39 16.42
N VAL A 4 15.06 -3.54 16.81
CA VAL A 4 15.10 -4.78 16.00
C VAL A 4 14.20 -4.67 14.78
N ILE A 5 13.02 -4.05 14.94
CA ILE A 5 12.09 -3.79 13.83
C ILE A 5 12.74 -2.84 12.83
N ASP A 6 13.28 -1.71 13.30
CA ASP A 6 13.90 -0.71 12.43
C ASP A 6 15.08 -1.30 11.66
N THR A 7 15.88 -2.15 12.32
CA THR A 7 17.00 -2.85 11.68
C THR A 7 16.50 -3.80 10.60
N LYS A 8 15.49 -4.62 10.90
CA LYS A 8 14.91 -5.58 9.94
C LYS A 8 14.26 -4.87 8.75
N MET A 9 13.49 -3.82 8.99
CA MET A 9 12.88 -3.01 7.93
C MET A 9 13.94 -2.37 7.03
N LYS A 10 15.03 -1.85 7.61
CA LYS A 10 16.16 -1.28 6.84
C LYS A 10 16.93 -2.34 6.04
N MET A 11 17.08 -3.54 6.58
CA MET A 11 17.70 -4.68 5.90
C MET A 11 16.79 -5.32 4.83
N GLY A 12 15.53 -4.87 4.72
CA GLY A 12 14.53 -5.48 3.83
C GLY A 12 14.00 -6.83 4.34
N ASP A 13 14.30 -7.21 5.58
CA ASP A 13 13.75 -8.39 6.25
C ASP A 13 12.32 -8.12 6.76
N TYR A 14 11.42 -7.87 5.82
CA TYR A 14 10.01 -7.60 6.11
C TYR A 14 9.34 -8.82 6.76
N GLN A 15 9.66 -10.03 6.27
CA GLN A 15 9.13 -11.29 6.82
C GLN A 15 9.50 -11.45 8.30
N GLY A 16 10.75 -11.17 8.66
CA GLY A 16 11.21 -11.23 10.05
C GLY A 16 10.72 -10.08 10.91
N ALA A 17 10.30 -8.95 10.34
CA ALA A 17 9.76 -7.81 11.08
C ALA A 17 8.29 -8.00 11.49
N ILE A 18 7.49 -8.70 10.66
CA ILE A 18 6.06 -8.94 10.87
C ILE A 18 5.71 -9.43 12.28
N PRO A 19 6.29 -10.49 12.86
CA PRO A 19 5.85 -10.99 14.17
C PRO A 19 6.06 -9.97 15.30
N HIS A 20 7.08 -9.12 15.19
CA HIS A 20 7.31 -8.05 16.16
C HIS A 20 6.31 -6.91 15.99
N LEU A 21 5.98 -6.55 14.75
CA LEU A 21 5.00 -5.52 14.42
C LEU A 21 3.57 -5.96 14.76
N GLU A 22 3.21 -7.23 14.55
CA GLU A 22 1.92 -7.80 14.96
C GLU A 22 1.75 -7.78 16.47
N LYS A 23 2.80 -8.10 17.24
CA LYS A 23 2.75 -7.99 18.69
C LYS A 23 2.53 -6.54 19.14
N LEU A 24 3.21 -5.59 18.49
CA LEU A 24 3.01 -4.17 18.78
C LEU A 24 1.62 -3.69 18.40
N SER A 25 1.04 -4.16 17.29
CA SER A 25 -0.29 -3.71 16.86
C SER A 25 -1.39 -4.23 17.78
N GLN A 26 -1.18 -5.36 18.45
CA GLN A 26 -2.09 -5.82 19.51
C GLN A 26 -2.06 -4.92 20.75
N MET A 27 -0.88 -4.39 21.12
CA MET A 27 -0.74 -3.49 22.27
C MET A 27 -1.14 -2.05 21.95
N TYR A 28 -0.94 -1.64 20.70
CA TYR A 28 -1.19 -0.28 20.22
C TYR A 28 -2.03 -0.30 18.93
N PRO A 29 -3.31 -0.72 19.02
CA PRO A 29 -4.16 -0.99 17.84
C PRO A 29 -4.50 0.24 17.01
N ASP A 30 -4.39 1.45 17.58
CA ASP A 30 -4.69 2.71 16.90
C ASP A 30 -3.42 3.59 16.79
N ASN A 31 -2.23 2.99 16.67
CA ASN A 31 -0.96 3.74 16.58
C ASN A 31 -0.36 3.70 15.16
N PRO A 32 -0.24 4.85 14.46
CA PRO A 32 0.25 4.88 13.09
C PRO A 32 1.73 4.51 13.00
N GLN A 33 2.51 4.71 14.07
CA GLN A 33 3.93 4.31 14.11
C GLN A 33 4.13 2.79 14.11
N VAL A 34 3.06 2.02 14.37
CA VAL A 34 3.08 0.56 14.35
C VAL A 34 2.38 0.04 13.10
N LEU A 35 1.18 0.54 12.79
CA LEU A 35 0.41 0.04 11.66
C LEU A 35 1.01 0.41 10.31
N GLN A 36 1.69 1.56 10.18
CA GLN A 36 2.35 1.92 8.92
C GLN A 36 3.48 0.95 8.55
N PRO A 37 4.47 0.67 9.41
CA PRO A 37 5.50 -0.31 9.07
C PRO A 37 4.95 -1.74 8.96
N LEU A 38 3.87 -2.09 9.68
CA LEU A 38 3.20 -3.38 9.53
C LEU A 38 2.54 -3.54 8.16
N ALA A 39 1.78 -2.52 7.71
CA ALA A 39 1.18 -2.49 6.38
C ALA A 39 2.25 -2.56 5.28
N GLN A 40 3.36 -1.85 5.46
CA GLN A 40 4.51 -1.92 4.56
C GLN A 40 5.11 -3.31 4.51
N ALA A 41 5.36 -3.93 5.66
CA ALA A 41 5.93 -5.26 5.72
C ALA A 41 5.03 -6.28 5.02
N TYR A 42 3.72 -6.24 5.28
CA TYR A 42 2.77 -7.09 4.56
C TYR A 42 2.75 -6.82 3.05
N ALA A 43 2.83 -5.56 2.63
CA ALA A 43 2.86 -5.23 1.21
C ALA A 43 4.10 -5.78 0.51
N MET A 44 5.27 -5.63 1.12
CA MET A 44 6.53 -6.12 0.57
C MET A 44 6.59 -7.65 0.50
N THR A 45 5.90 -8.35 1.41
CA THR A 45 5.78 -9.81 1.39
C THR A 45 4.55 -10.32 0.62
N LYS A 46 3.78 -9.44 -0.03
CA LYS A 46 2.49 -9.76 -0.67
C LYS A 46 1.51 -10.51 0.25
N ASN A 47 1.55 -10.22 1.54
CA ASN A 47 0.73 -10.89 2.56
C ASN A 47 -0.65 -10.24 2.64
N VAL A 48 -1.53 -10.61 1.70
CA VAL A 48 -2.91 -10.13 1.62
C VAL A 48 -3.69 -10.44 2.90
N ALA A 49 -3.49 -11.64 3.47
CA ALA A 49 -4.17 -12.05 4.70
C ALA A 49 -3.81 -11.14 5.89
N GLY A 50 -2.54 -10.77 6.03
CA GLY A 50 -2.06 -9.84 7.04
C GLY A 50 -2.67 -8.45 6.90
N VAL A 51 -2.66 -7.91 5.68
CA VAL A 51 -3.29 -6.61 5.38
C VAL A 51 -4.78 -6.60 5.74
N THR A 52 -5.51 -7.66 5.41
CA THR A 52 -6.94 -7.79 5.73
C THR A 52 -7.20 -7.75 7.23
N LYS A 53 -6.30 -8.28 8.07
CA LYS A 53 -6.45 -8.23 9.54
C LYS A 53 -6.43 -6.81 10.10
N VAL A 54 -5.61 -5.94 9.52
CA VAL A 54 -5.41 -4.55 10.01
C VAL A 54 -6.24 -3.52 9.24
N LYS A 55 -6.97 -3.94 8.20
CA LYS A 55 -7.78 -3.07 7.33
C LYS A 55 -8.73 -2.17 8.13
N GLY A 56 -9.54 -2.76 9.01
CA GLY A 56 -10.53 -1.99 9.78
C GLY A 56 -9.90 -0.96 10.72
N GLN A 57 -8.74 -1.25 11.29
CA GLN A 57 -7.99 -0.30 12.13
C GLN A 57 -7.48 0.88 11.29
N LEU A 58 -6.86 0.58 10.15
CA LEU A 58 -6.35 1.60 9.23
C LEU A 58 -7.46 2.49 8.66
N GLU A 59 -8.62 1.93 8.31
CA GLU A 59 -9.78 2.69 7.83
C GLU A 59 -10.36 3.59 8.93
N LYS A 60 -10.53 3.07 10.15
CA LYS A 60 -10.95 3.87 11.31
C LYS A 60 -9.97 5.03 11.57
N MET A 61 -8.68 4.75 11.51
CA MET A 61 -7.64 5.75 11.70
C MET A 61 -7.66 6.84 10.62
N LEU A 62 -7.94 6.47 9.36
CA LEU A 62 -8.10 7.42 8.28
C LEU A 62 -9.31 8.33 8.49
N ILE A 63 -10.40 7.82 9.06
CA ILE A 63 -11.57 8.65 9.40
C ILE A 63 -11.22 9.66 10.50
N GLN A 64 -10.47 9.23 11.51
CA GLN A 64 -10.09 10.08 12.65
C GLN A 64 -9.05 11.15 12.28
N ASN A 65 -8.07 10.77 11.45
CA ASN A 65 -6.96 11.63 11.06
C ASN A 65 -6.77 11.53 9.54
N PRO A 66 -7.66 12.19 8.75
CA PRO A 66 -7.68 12.04 7.30
C PRO A 66 -6.37 12.42 6.65
N ASP A 67 -5.65 13.41 7.18
CA ASP A 67 -4.46 13.97 6.56
C ASP A 67 -3.15 13.56 7.25
N ASP A 68 -3.16 12.56 8.14
CA ASP A 68 -1.91 12.01 8.68
C ASP A 68 -1.18 11.23 7.56
N PRO A 69 0.03 11.65 7.16
CA PRO A 69 0.74 11.03 6.05
C PRO A 69 1.07 9.55 6.29
N ARG A 70 1.27 9.14 7.55
CA ARG A 70 1.58 7.74 7.90
C ARG A 70 0.37 6.84 7.66
N ILE A 71 -0.83 7.36 7.98
CA ILE A 71 -2.08 6.64 7.79
C ILE A 71 -2.41 6.57 6.30
N LEU A 72 -2.28 7.68 5.57
CA LEU A 72 -2.42 7.71 4.11
C LEU A 72 -1.48 6.70 3.44
N GLN A 73 -0.21 6.66 3.83
CA GLN A 73 0.76 5.70 3.30
C GLN A 73 0.35 4.24 3.59
N ALA A 74 -0.06 3.95 4.83
CA ALA A 74 -0.48 2.61 5.23
C ALA A 74 -1.75 2.15 4.48
N VAL A 75 -2.74 3.03 4.32
CA VAL A 75 -3.97 2.74 3.59
C VAL A 75 -3.73 2.59 2.09
N ALA A 76 -2.89 3.43 1.48
CA ALA A 76 -2.51 3.27 0.09
C ALA A 76 -1.87 1.90 -0.17
N GLN A 77 -0.88 1.50 0.64
CA GLN A 77 -0.22 0.20 0.53
C GLN A 77 -1.21 -0.95 0.72
N MET A 78 -2.08 -0.86 1.73
CA MET A 78 -3.14 -1.84 1.97
C MET A 78 -4.04 -2.01 0.75
N ARG A 79 -4.56 -0.90 0.18
CA ARG A 79 -5.44 -0.91 -1.00
C ARG A 79 -4.75 -1.53 -2.21
N LEU A 80 -3.49 -1.18 -2.46
CA LEU A 80 -2.71 -1.77 -3.55
C LEU A 80 -2.51 -3.29 -3.38
N VAL A 81 -2.28 -3.76 -2.15
CA VAL A 81 -2.11 -5.21 -1.87
C VAL A 81 -3.40 -5.99 -2.08
N VAL A 82 -4.54 -5.42 -1.74
CA VAL A 82 -5.86 -6.05 -1.97
C VAL A 82 -6.39 -5.82 -3.39
N ASN A 83 -5.53 -5.37 -4.30
CA ASN A 83 -5.84 -5.09 -5.71
C ASN A 83 -6.89 -3.98 -5.92
N ASP A 84 -7.13 -3.14 -4.91
CA ASP A 84 -7.89 -1.90 -5.05
C ASP A 84 -6.96 -0.80 -5.59
N LEU A 85 -6.62 -0.92 -6.87
CA LEU A 85 -5.72 0.02 -7.55
C LEU A 85 -6.31 1.44 -7.58
N ALA A 86 -7.60 1.55 -7.87
CA ALA A 86 -8.32 2.83 -7.95
C ALA A 86 -8.29 3.56 -6.60
N GLY A 87 -8.68 2.88 -5.53
CA GLY A 87 -8.66 3.46 -4.19
C GLY A 87 -7.24 3.70 -3.68
N GLY A 88 -6.27 2.86 -4.06
CA GLY A 88 -4.85 3.09 -3.73
C GLY A 88 -4.34 4.40 -4.32
N ILE A 89 -4.61 4.63 -5.61
CA ILE A 89 -4.23 5.87 -6.33
C ILE A 89 -4.85 7.09 -5.66
N GLU A 90 -6.15 7.07 -5.33
CA GLU A 90 -6.84 8.18 -4.66
C GLU A 90 -6.13 8.61 -3.37
N ILE A 91 -5.73 7.64 -2.54
CA ILE A 91 -5.04 7.92 -1.27
C ILE A 91 -3.61 8.45 -1.52
N MET A 92 -2.91 7.91 -2.52
CA MET A 92 -1.60 8.42 -2.91
C MET A 92 -1.65 9.85 -3.44
N GLU A 93 -2.71 10.23 -4.15
CA GLU A 93 -2.91 11.62 -4.60
C GLU A 93 -3.10 12.58 -3.43
N ARG A 94 -3.80 12.16 -2.38
CA ARG A 94 -3.90 12.94 -1.14
C ARG A 94 -2.53 13.11 -0.49
N LEU A 95 -1.73 12.04 -0.45
CA LEU A 95 -0.35 12.09 0.03
C LEU A 95 0.52 13.04 -0.82
N ALA A 96 0.32 13.08 -2.14
CA ALA A 96 1.05 13.98 -3.05
C ALA A 96 0.68 15.45 -2.86
N LYS A 97 -0.52 15.77 -2.36
CA LYS A 97 -0.89 17.13 -1.95
C LYS A 97 -0.09 17.59 -0.72
N ILE A 98 0.24 16.66 0.18
CA ILE A 98 1.04 16.94 1.38
C ILE A 98 2.54 17.02 1.04
N TYR A 99 3.01 16.16 0.14
CA TYR A 99 4.39 16.13 -0.32
C TYR A 99 4.51 16.49 -1.82
N PRO A 100 4.24 17.74 -2.20
CA PRO A 100 4.26 18.15 -3.61
C PRO A 100 5.66 18.12 -4.24
N GLN A 101 6.71 18.01 -3.43
CA GLN A 101 8.12 17.91 -3.85
C GLN A 101 8.56 16.46 -4.06
N ASP A 102 7.74 15.47 -3.66
CA ASP A 102 8.09 14.05 -3.79
C ASP A 102 7.82 13.56 -5.22
N GLU A 103 8.82 13.76 -6.08
CA GLU A 103 8.78 13.31 -7.48
C GLU A 103 8.63 11.79 -7.60
N LYS A 104 9.13 11.01 -6.64
CA LYS A 104 8.97 9.55 -6.65
C LYS A 104 7.52 9.16 -6.44
N LEU A 105 6.83 9.83 -5.52
CA LEU A 105 5.40 9.63 -5.29
C LEU A 105 4.58 9.98 -6.54
N LYS A 106 4.86 11.11 -7.19
CA LYS A 106 4.20 11.50 -8.45
C LYS A 106 4.42 10.47 -9.56
N GLN A 107 5.64 9.99 -9.72
CA GLN A 107 5.97 8.97 -10.72
C GLN A 107 5.24 7.66 -10.42
N ALA A 108 5.20 7.22 -9.16
CA ALA A 108 4.47 6.02 -8.75
C ALA A 108 2.97 6.13 -9.07
N ILE A 109 2.35 7.28 -8.77
CA ILE A 109 0.94 7.54 -9.12
C ILE A 109 0.73 7.45 -10.64
N ALA A 110 1.61 8.08 -11.43
CA ALA A 110 1.50 8.05 -12.88
C ALA A 110 1.59 6.63 -13.45
N MET A 111 2.52 5.82 -12.95
CA MET A 111 2.66 4.41 -13.35
C MET A 111 1.43 3.59 -12.99
N LEU A 112 0.89 3.76 -11.77
CA LEU A 112 -0.30 3.06 -11.33
C LEU A 112 -1.55 3.45 -12.14
N LYS A 113 -1.69 4.72 -12.52
CA LYS A 113 -2.77 5.18 -13.40
C LYS A 113 -2.69 4.59 -14.81
N GLN A 114 -1.48 4.46 -15.35
CA GLN A 114 -1.30 3.80 -16.65
C GLN A 114 -1.68 2.33 -16.57
N GLU A 115 -1.29 1.63 -15.50
CA GLU A 115 -1.67 0.24 -15.25
C GLU A 115 -3.20 0.10 -15.12
N GLN A 116 -3.84 1.00 -14.38
CA GLN A 116 -5.30 1.05 -14.26
C GLN A 116 -5.98 1.22 -15.62
N ASN A 117 -5.49 2.14 -16.45
CA ASN A 117 -6.03 2.38 -17.79
C ASN A 117 -5.84 1.17 -18.73
N LYS A 118 -4.71 0.45 -18.62
CA LYS A 118 -4.49 -0.80 -19.37
C LYS A 118 -5.45 -1.91 -18.93
N GLN A 119 -5.73 -2.03 -17.63
CA GLN A 119 -6.71 -3.00 -17.12
C GLN A 119 -8.15 -2.69 -17.57
N LEU A 120 -8.46 -1.40 -17.76
CA LEU A 120 -9.75 -0.93 -18.28
C LEU A 120 -9.87 -1.02 -19.81
N SER A 121 -8.75 -1.22 -20.51
CA SER A 121 -8.72 -1.35 -21.98
C SER A 121 -8.80 -2.82 -22.39
N PRO A 122 -9.94 -3.34 -22.91
CA PRO A 122 -10.04 -4.71 -23.42
C PRO A 122 -9.21 -4.99 -24.70
N ASP A 123 -8.39 -4.04 -25.17
CA ASP A 123 -7.60 -4.11 -26.42
C ASP A 123 -6.40 -5.08 -26.41
N MET A 124 -6.38 -6.07 -25.50
CA MET A 124 -5.56 -7.28 -25.68
C MET A 124 -6.27 -8.38 -26.48
N LEU A 125 -7.52 -8.17 -26.92
CA LEU A 125 -8.15 -8.92 -28.00
C LEU A 125 -7.77 -8.31 -29.36
N GLN A 126 -6.50 -8.41 -29.75
CA GLN A 126 -6.18 -8.23 -31.16
C GLN A 126 -6.95 -9.30 -31.97
N PRO A 127 -7.67 -8.95 -33.05
CA PRO A 127 -8.24 -9.96 -33.92
C PRO A 127 -7.10 -10.81 -34.48
N ILE A 128 -7.22 -12.12 -34.33
CA ILE A 128 -6.34 -13.09 -34.99
C ILE A 128 -6.35 -12.72 -36.48
N PRO A 129 -5.22 -12.42 -37.13
CA PRO A 129 -5.22 -12.17 -38.55
C PRO A 129 -5.70 -13.45 -39.24
N THR A 130 -6.86 -13.38 -39.90
CA THR A 130 -7.34 -14.47 -40.75
C THR A 130 -6.28 -14.78 -41.80
N PRO A 131 -5.74 -16.01 -41.88
CA PRO A 131 -4.86 -16.37 -42.97
C PRO A 131 -5.65 -16.32 -44.27
N ASN A 132 -5.19 -15.50 -45.20
CA ASN A 132 -5.74 -15.40 -46.54
C ASN A 132 -5.25 -16.61 -47.35
N LYS A 133 -6.11 -17.60 -47.58
CA LYS A 133 -6.17 -18.41 -48.81
C LYS A 133 -7.36 -19.35 -48.83
#